data_AF-A0A936FXY4-F1
#
_entry.id   AF-A0A936FXY4-F1
#
_cell.length_a   1.000
_cell.length_b   1.000
_cell.length_c   1.000
_cell.angle_alpha   90.00
_cell.angle_beta   90.00
_cell.angle_gamma   90.00
#
_symmetry.space_group_name_H-M   'P 1'
#
loop_
_entity.id
_entity.type
_entity.pdbx_description
1 polymer ?
#
loop_
_entity_poly.entity_id
_entity_poly.type
_entity_poly.pdbx_seq_one_letter_code
_entity_poly.pdbx_strand_id
1 'polypeptide(L)'
;MRPHCAVFVDVGYLLSAAATLVTGTSLRRAVHVDTACLIRGLISQAENASALPLLRLHWYDAGALRGGLPDAAQEDIGLMPRVKLRLGRLSHQGDQKGVDLRIGLDLATHGRNRVVDVVYLVSGDDDLTEAVEEAQQHGLQVIVLGVPTVDGRPHGVARHLQQAVDGLELIERAVIDGAVRPAGIPETLPKAGRTDTDALARGDGPHPVATPKPPLPTMSPRPASPGVDRGPSAPKPAPPPAPRTPVTSAATATATATASVAWSSEGGGSLQGGNESAPPELIEQVVAQVVSGWRASAKPNDLAQLRQDRPMIPNELDRALLLDLSSRIGDYYLEDSVRHDLRRAFWEAVDRLS
;
A
#
# COMPACT_ATOMS: atom_id res chain seq x y z
N MET A 1 -11.49 -15.06 -27.43
CA MET A 1 -11.30 -13.68 -26.94
C MET A 1 -9.97 -13.18 -27.46
N ARG A 2 -9.78 -11.86 -27.62
CA ARG A 2 -8.42 -11.33 -27.85
C ARG A 2 -7.65 -11.43 -26.53
N PRO A 3 -6.36 -11.77 -26.54
CA PRO A 3 -5.60 -11.87 -25.33
C PRO A 3 -5.35 -10.48 -24.73
N HIS A 4 -5.42 -10.38 -23.41
CA HIS A 4 -5.22 -9.12 -22.68
C HIS A 4 -4.39 -9.36 -21.42
N CYS A 5 -3.69 -8.32 -20.98
CA CYS A 5 -3.08 -8.29 -19.65
C CYS A 5 -3.86 -7.40 -18.69
N ALA A 6 -3.69 -7.61 -17.38
CA ALA A 6 -4.13 -6.69 -16.34
C ALA A 6 -3.01 -6.43 -15.34
N VAL A 7 -3.10 -5.32 -14.61
CA VAL A 7 -2.12 -4.94 -13.58
C VAL A 7 -2.86 -4.79 -12.26
N PHE A 8 -2.40 -5.48 -11.22
CA PHE A 8 -2.98 -5.46 -9.88
C PHE A 8 -1.97 -4.81 -8.95
N VAL A 9 -2.31 -3.66 -8.39
CA VAL A 9 -1.38 -2.85 -7.59
C VAL A 9 -1.80 -2.81 -6.14
N ASP A 10 -1.02 -3.43 -5.26
CA ASP A 10 -1.03 -3.09 -3.83
C ASP A 10 -0.26 -1.78 -3.64
N VAL A 11 -1.01 -0.72 -3.39
CA VAL A 11 -0.50 0.64 -3.19
C VAL A 11 0.33 0.72 -1.92
N GLY A 12 -0.04 -0.07 -0.90
CA GLY A 12 0.67 -0.10 0.36
C GLY A 12 2.09 -0.62 0.21
N TYR A 13 2.25 -1.73 -0.51
CA TYR A 13 3.54 -2.27 -0.90
C TYR A 13 4.31 -1.30 -1.81
N LEU A 14 3.71 -0.87 -2.92
CA LEU A 14 4.36 -0.04 -3.94
C LEU A 14 4.95 1.25 -3.36
N LEU A 15 4.16 2.00 -2.59
CA LEU A 15 4.59 3.29 -2.05
C LEU A 15 5.66 3.14 -0.97
N SER A 16 5.54 2.12 -0.11
CA SER A 16 6.55 1.85 0.92
C SER A 16 7.88 1.40 0.30
N ALA A 17 7.83 0.49 -0.67
CA ALA A 17 9.04 0.03 -1.36
C ALA A 17 9.71 1.14 -2.18
N ALA A 18 8.92 1.98 -2.86
CA ALA A 18 9.44 3.13 -3.60
C ALA A 18 10.03 4.20 -2.66
N ALA A 19 9.40 4.43 -1.50
CA ALA A 19 9.95 5.33 -0.47
C ALA A 19 11.31 4.82 0.03
N THR A 20 11.46 3.52 0.27
CA THR A 20 12.73 2.93 0.66
C THR A 20 13.80 3.12 -0.41
N LEU A 21 13.46 2.91 -1.69
CA LEU A 21 14.40 3.12 -2.79
C LEU A 21 14.90 4.57 -2.89
N VAL A 22 14.02 5.55 -2.65
CA VAL A 22 14.31 6.97 -2.85
C VAL A 22 14.91 7.64 -1.60
N THR A 23 14.48 7.23 -0.40
CA THR A 23 14.81 7.89 0.86
C THR A 23 15.50 6.99 1.89
N GLY A 24 15.60 5.68 1.62
CA GLY A 24 16.16 4.70 2.54
C GLY A 24 15.24 4.28 3.68
N THR A 25 13.99 4.77 3.73
CA THR A 25 12.97 4.35 4.69
C THR A 25 11.63 4.08 4.00
N SER A 26 10.87 3.11 4.50
CA SER A 26 9.53 2.76 3.98
C SER A 26 8.41 3.73 4.37
N LEU A 27 8.77 4.83 5.04
CA LEU A 27 7.85 5.87 5.48
C LEU A 27 7.25 6.64 4.29
N ARG A 28 5.95 6.45 4.04
CA ARG A 28 5.28 6.97 2.83
C ARG A 28 5.24 8.50 2.78
N ARG A 29 5.01 9.17 3.91
CA ARG A 29 5.06 10.64 3.95
C ARG A 29 6.45 11.24 3.69
N ALA A 30 7.51 10.44 3.69
CA ALA A 30 8.85 10.91 3.33
C ALA A 30 9.03 11.14 1.82
N VAL A 31 8.02 10.80 0.99
CA VAL A 31 8.04 11.01 -0.46
C VAL A 31 6.80 11.73 -0.97
N HIS A 32 6.97 12.44 -2.08
CA HIS A 32 5.90 12.92 -2.95
C HIS A 32 5.79 12.02 -4.18
N VAL A 33 4.56 11.66 -4.54
CA VAL A 33 4.29 10.73 -5.64
C VAL A 33 3.35 11.36 -6.67
N ASP A 34 3.81 11.45 -7.92
CA ASP A 34 2.95 11.67 -9.08
C ASP A 34 2.30 10.34 -9.47
N THR A 35 1.16 10.07 -8.85
CA THR A 35 0.40 8.82 -9.07
C THR A 35 0.00 8.64 -10.54
N ALA A 36 -0.28 9.73 -11.25
CA ALA A 36 -0.68 9.66 -12.65
C ALA A 36 0.50 9.23 -13.54
N CYS A 37 1.71 9.75 -13.29
CA CYS A 37 2.92 9.30 -13.97
C CYS A 37 3.26 7.84 -13.64
N LEU A 38 3.15 7.46 -12.36
CA LEU A 38 3.43 6.10 -11.90
C LEU A 38 2.49 5.07 -12.57
N ILE A 39 1.19 5.33 -12.57
CA ILE A 39 0.19 4.47 -13.23
C ILE A 39 0.47 4.34 -14.72
N ARG A 40 0.79 5.45 -15.42
CA ARG A 40 1.13 5.38 -16.85
C ARG A 40 2.37 4.53 -17.09
N GLY A 41 3.42 4.70 -16.28
CA GLY A 41 4.65 3.90 -16.38
C GLY A 41 4.40 2.42 -16.17
N LEU A 42 3.64 2.04 -15.13
CA LEU A 42 3.29 0.64 -14.86
C LEU A 42 2.47 0.02 -16.00
N ILE A 43 1.51 0.75 -16.54
CA ILE A 43 0.71 0.30 -17.69
C ILE A 43 1.61 0.07 -18.90
N SER A 44 2.45 1.04 -19.25
CA SER A 44 3.36 0.93 -20.39
C SER A 44 4.33 -0.22 -20.23
N GLN A 45 4.89 -0.43 -19.03
CA GLN A 45 5.78 -1.56 -18.75
C GLN A 45 5.06 -2.90 -18.94
N ALA A 46 3.84 -3.06 -18.40
CA ALA A 46 3.08 -4.29 -18.53
C ALA A 46 2.67 -4.59 -19.98
N GLU A 47 2.24 -3.58 -20.75
CA GLU A 47 1.89 -3.72 -22.18
C GLU A 47 3.14 -4.11 -23.00
N ASN A 48 4.29 -3.51 -22.71
CA ASN A 48 5.55 -3.81 -23.40
C ASN A 48 6.07 -5.22 -23.08
N ALA A 49 6.06 -5.62 -21.81
CA ALA A 49 6.57 -6.91 -21.36
C ALA A 49 5.71 -8.08 -21.88
N SER A 50 4.39 -7.92 -21.89
CA SER A 50 3.48 -8.97 -22.38
C SER A 50 3.23 -8.93 -23.89
N ALA A 51 3.50 -7.80 -24.56
CA ALA A 51 3.01 -7.51 -25.91
C ALA A 51 1.48 -7.65 -26.07
N LEU A 52 0.73 -7.52 -24.96
CA LEU A 52 -0.72 -7.58 -24.91
C LEU A 52 -1.33 -6.22 -24.57
N PRO A 53 -2.52 -5.88 -25.09
CA PRO A 53 -3.23 -4.69 -24.67
C PRO A 53 -3.70 -4.81 -23.22
N LEU A 54 -3.57 -3.73 -22.44
CA LEU A 54 -4.09 -3.68 -21.08
C LEU A 54 -5.62 -3.66 -21.10
N LEU A 55 -6.26 -4.62 -20.42
CA LEU A 55 -7.68 -4.58 -20.11
C LEU A 55 -7.97 -3.50 -19.06
N ARG A 56 -7.31 -3.58 -17.91
CA ARG A 56 -7.46 -2.63 -16.80
C ARG A 56 -6.31 -2.73 -15.80
N LEU A 57 -5.98 -1.60 -15.18
CA LEU A 57 -5.20 -1.54 -13.95
C LEU A 57 -6.14 -1.46 -12.74
N HIS A 58 -5.97 -2.36 -11.78
CA HIS A 58 -6.68 -2.38 -10.52
C HIS A 58 -5.79 -1.78 -9.42
N TRP A 59 -6.22 -0.65 -8.86
CA TRP A 59 -5.49 0.12 -7.84
C TRP A 59 -6.09 -0.17 -6.47
N TYR A 60 -5.40 -1.00 -5.68
CA TYR A 60 -5.88 -1.45 -4.38
C TYR A 60 -5.26 -0.61 -3.27
N ASP A 61 -6.09 0.19 -2.61
CA ASP A 61 -5.66 1.12 -1.58
C ASP A 61 -6.52 0.99 -0.33
N ALA A 62 -5.99 1.44 0.78
CA ALA A 62 -6.75 1.56 2.01
C ALA A 62 -7.56 2.87 1.96
N GLY A 63 -8.88 2.82 2.17
CA GLY A 63 -9.71 4.03 2.07
C GLY A 63 -9.30 5.06 3.12
N ALA A 64 -8.90 6.26 2.71
CA ALA A 64 -8.29 7.25 3.59
C ALA A 64 -9.25 7.81 4.66
N LEU A 65 -10.56 7.78 4.39
CA LEU A 65 -11.58 8.29 5.30
C LEU A 65 -12.24 7.18 6.12
N ARG A 66 -12.88 7.58 7.22
CA ARG A 66 -13.72 6.69 8.03
C ARG A 66 -14.78 6.01 7.14
N GLY A 67 -14.99 4.73 7.36
CA GLY A 67 -15.81 3.87 6.51
C GLY A 67 -15.07 3.22 5.33
N GLY A 68 -13.79 3.55 5.09
CA GLY A 68 -13.07 3.10 3.89
C GLY A 68 -13.50 3.87 2.63
N LEU A 69 -13.95 5.12 2.81
CA LEU A 69 -14.32 6.01 1.72
C LEU A 69 -13.07 6.63 1.09
N PRO A 70 -13.11 6.97 -0.22
CA PRO A 70 -12.01 7.64 -0.87
C PRO A 70 -11.85 9.07 -0.35
N ASP A 71 -10.62 9.57 -0.30
CA ASP A 71 -10.36 11.01 -0.27
C ASP A 71 -10.33 11.60 -1.70
N ALA A 72 -10.13 12.92 -1.82
CA ALA A 72 -10.11 13.60 -3.11
C ALA A 72 -9.03 13.05 -4.08
N ALA A 73 -7.85 12.70 -3.56
CA ALA A 73 -6.77 12.15 -4.38
C ALA A 73 -7.12 10.74 -4.88
N GLN A 74 -7.75 9.92 -4.04
CA GLN A 74 -8.26 8.60 -4.40
C GLN A 74 -9.42 8.72 -5.40
N GLU A 75 -10.32 9.69 -5.24
CA GLU A 75 -11.39 9.97 -6.21
C GLU A 75 -10.81 10.30 -7.59
N ASP A 76 -9.80 11.17 -7.65
CA ASP A 76 -9.11 11.51 -8.90
C ASP A 76 -8.49 10.27 -9.58
N ILE A 77 -7.86 9.38 -8.80
CA ILE A 77 -7.35 8.09 -9.30
C ILE A 77 -8.49 7.23 -9.87
N GLY A 78 -9.65 7.22 -9.20
CA GLY A 78 -10.84 6.49 -9.65
C GLY A 78 -11.44 6.99 -10.97
N LEU A 79 -11.16 8.24 -11.35
CA LEU A 79 -11.59 8.84 -12.61
C LEU A 79 -10.60 8.62 -13.77
N MET A 80 -9.40 8.10 -13.49
CA MET A 80 -8.39 7.86 -14.52
C MET A 80 -8.81 6.79 -15.53
N PRO A 81 -8.49 6.97 -16.83
CA PRO A 81 -8.85 6.00 -17.85
C PRO A 81 -8.13 4.67 -17.62
N ARG A 82 -8.86 3.56 -17.81
CA ARG A 82 -8.37 2.19 -17.62
C ARG A 82 -7.91 1.86 -16.18
N VAL A 83 -8.26 2.68 -15.19
CA VAL A 83 -7.97 2.42 -13.78
C VAL A 83 -9.26 2.04 -13.04
N LYS A 84 -9.17 1.07 -12.14
CA LYS A 84 -10.23 0.77 -11.17
C LYS A 84 -9.69 0.91 -9.76
N LEU A 85 -10.15 1.93 -9.06
CA LEU A 85 -9.93 2.06 -7.63
C LEU A 85 -10.71 0.97 -6.87
N ARG A 86 -10.01 0.24 -6.00
CA ARG A 86 -10.52 -0.84 -5.17
C ARG A 86 -10.12 -0.60 -3.72
N LEU A 87 -10.97 0.07 -2.96
CA LEU A 87 -10.68 0.36 -1.56
C LEU A 87 -10.93 -0.83 -0.64
N GLY A 88 -10.00 -1.07 0.28
CA GLY A 88 -10.16 -1.99 1.40
C GLY A 88 -11.30 -1.56 2.35
N ARG A 89 -11.84 -2.51 3.12
CA ARG A 89 -12.85 -2.22 4.15
C ARG A 89 -12.20 -2.05 5.52
N LEU A 90 -12.88 -1.35 6.42
CA LEU A 90 -12.47 -1.28 7.82
C LEU A 90 -12.84 -2.56 8.56
N SER A 91 -11.96 -3.04 9.42
CA SER A 91 -12.31 -3.96 10.49
C SER A 91 -13.23 -3.28 11.51
N HIS A 92 -13.98 -4.07 12.29
CA HIS A 92 -14.82 -3.56 13.37
C HIS A 92 -14.06 -2.74 14.45
N GLN A 93 -12.73 -2.89 14.52
CA GLN A 93 -11.86 -2.15 15.45
C GLN A 93 -11.26 -0.87 14.84
N GLY A 94 -11.59 -0.53 13.59
CA GLY A 94 -11.09 0.69 12.94
C GLY A 94 -9.76 0.51 12.19
N ASP A 95 -9.14 -0.67 12.24
CA ASP A 95 -7.98 -0.99 11.40
C ASP A 95 -8.43 -1.24 9.97
N GLN A 96 -7.74 -0.62 9.01
CA GLN A 96 -7.91 -0.89 7.58
C GLN A 96 -7.26 -2.25 7.27
N LYS A 97 -8.06 -3.31 7.12
CA LYS A 97 -7.62 -4.67 6.82
C LYS A 97 -8.41 -5.23 5.63
N GLY A 98 -7.75 -5.99 4.77
CA GLY A 98 -8.42 -6.73 3.69
C GLY A 98 -8.30 -6.11 2.29
N VAL A 99 -7.22 -5.35 2.05
CA VAL A 99 -6.76 -5.10 0.69
C VAL A 99 -6.30 -6.43 0.06
N ASP A 100 -5.52 -7.21 0.80
CA ASP A 100 -4.92 -8.48 0.33
C ASP A 100 -5.98 -9.52 0.01
N LEU A 101 -6.95 -9.69 0.91
CA LEU A 101 -8.14 -10.53 0.64
C LEU A 101 -8.88 -10.09 -0.63
N ARG A 102 -8.98 -8.78 -0.89
CA ARG A 102 -9.67 -8.28 -2.09
C ARG A 102 -8.85 -8.52 -3.36
N ILE A 103 -7.53 -8.33 -3.29
CA ILE A 103 -6.62 -8.68 -4.39
C ILE A 103 -6.77 -10.16 -4.71
N GLY A 104 -6.67 -11.03 -3.70
CA GLY A 104 -6.79 -12.48 -3.88
C GLY A 104 -8.13 -12.91 -4.46
N LEU A 105 -9.24 -12.37 -3.97
CA LEU A 105 -10.58 -12.65 -4.51
C LEU A 105 -10.73 -12.19 -5.96
N ASP A 106 -10.23 -10.99 -6.29
CA ASP A 106 -10.28 -10.48 -7.65
C ASP A 106 -9.39 -11.33 -8.58
N LEU A 107 -8.22 -11.77 -8.12
CA LEU A 107 -7.27 -12.58 -8.89
C LEU A 107 -7.88 -13.95 -9.22
N ALA A 108 -8.41 -14.66 -8.22
CA ALA A 108 -9.12 -15.93 -8.41
C ALA A 108 -10.34 -15.76 -9.34
N THR A 109 -11.06 -14.65 -9.22
CA THR A 109 -12.20 -14.34 -10.12
C THR A 109 -11.75 -14.10 -11.57
N HIS A 110 -10.62 -13.44 -11.78
CA HIS A 110 -10.07 -13.22 -13.13
C HIS A 110 -9.61 -14.54 -13.76
N GLY A 111 -8.95 -15.39 -12.97
CA GLY A 111 -8.55 -16.74 -13.39
C GLY A 111 -9.76 -17.58 -13.78
N ARG A 112 -10.74 -17.73 -12.88
CA ARG A 112 -11.94 -18.55 -13.11
C ARG A 112 -12.75 -18.13 -14.34
N ASN A 113 -12.84 -16.83 -14.60
CA ASN A 113 -13.59 -16.30 -15.74
C ASN A 113 -12.74 -16.18 -17.02
N ARG A 114 -11.42 -16.39 -16.94
CA ARG A 114 -10.47 -16.26 -18.06
C ARG A 114 -10.63 -14.97 -18.85
N VAL A 115 -10.73 -13.85 -18.13
CA VAL A 115 -10.93 -12.52 -18.73
C VAL A 115 -9.63 -11.88 -19.24
N VAL A 116 -8.49 -12.36 -18.74
CA VAL A 116 -7.13 -11.96 -19.11
C VAL A 116 -6.22 -13.19 -19.11
N ASP A 117 -5.13 -13.13 -19.84
CA ASP A 117 -4.15 -14.23 -19.97
C ASP A 117 -2.96 -14.04 -19.02
N VAL A 118 -2.61 -12.78 -18.73
CA VAL A 118 -1.50 -12.40 -17.84
C VAL A 118 -1.97 -11.34 -16.83
N VAL A 119 -1.65 -11.54 -15.56
CA VAL A 119 -1.74 -10.52 -14.51
C VAL A 119 -0.34 -10.16 -14.03
N TYR A 120 -0.03 -8.87 -14.07
CA TYR A 120 1.12 -8.29 -13.39
C TYR A 120 0.72 -7.86 -11.98
N LEU A 121 1.26 -8.52 -10.96
CA LEU A 121 0.97 -8.28 -9.56
C LEU A 121 2.09 -7.43 -8.93
N VAL A 122 1.78 -6.19 -8.56
CA VAL A 122 2.67 -5.33 -7.77
C VAL A 122 2.33 -5.54 -6.30
N SER A 123 2.91 -6.57 -5.69
CA SER A 123 2.81 -6.86 -4.26
C SER A 123 3.99 -7.70 -3.80
N GLY A 124 4.25 -7.69 -2.49
CA GLY A 124 5.23 -8.56 -1.83
C GLY A 124 4.64 -9.47 -0.75
N ASP A 125 3.31 -9.51 -0.62
CA ASP A 125 2.62 -10.18 0.49
C ASP A 125 2.47 -11.69 0.26
N ASP A 126 2.89 -12.47 1.26
CA ASP A 126 2.83 -13.93 1.27
C ASP A 126 1.39 -14.45 1.29
N ASP A 127 0.45 -13.67 1.85
CA ASP A 127 -0.97 -13.99 1.94
C ASP A 127 -1.65 -14.13 0.56
N LEU A 128 -1.02 -13.64 -0.52
CA LEU A 128 -1.53 -13.74 -1.89
C LEU A 128 -1.21 -15.06 -2.57
N THR A 129 -0.31 -15.88 -2.00
CA THR A 129 0.19 -17.13 -2.61
C THR A 129 -0.94 -18.07 -3.03
N GLU A 130 -1.90 -18.33 -2.15
CA GLU A 130 -3.03 -19.23 -2.43
C GLU A 130 -3.92 -18.72 -3.57
N ALA A 131 -4.09 -17.39 -3.67
CA ALA A 131 -4.89 -16.80 -4.74
C ALA A 131 -4.16 -16.82 -6.09
N VAL A 132 -2.83 -16.73 -6.07
CA VAL A 132 -1.98 -16.91 -7.26
C VAL A 132 -2.14 -18.33 -7.79
N GLU A 133 -1.96 -19.33 -6.93
CA GLU A 133 -2.08 -20.74 -7.30
C GLU A 133 -3.50 -21.08 -7.82
N GLU A 134 -4.55 -20.61 -7.15
CA GLU A 134 -5.93 -20.79 -7.63
C GLU A 134 -6.14 -20.17 -9.01
N ALA A 135 -5.61 -18.97 -9.27
CA ALA A 135 -5.78 -18.34 -10.57
C ALA A 135 -5.02 -19.09 -11.68
N GLN A 136 -3.81 -19.56 -11.39
CA GLN A 136 -3.00 -20.38 -12.30
C GLN A 136 -3.65 -21.72 -12.63
N GLN A 137 -4.38 -22.34 -11.70
CA GLN A 137 -5.17 -23.55 -11.98
C GLN A 137 -6.21 -23.34 -13.10
N HIS A 138 -6.66 -22.10 -13.31
CA HIS A 138 -7.56 -21.76 -14.42
C HIS A 138 -6.84 -21.31 -15.70
N GLY A 139 -5.50 -21.30 -15.71
CA GLY A 139 -4.65 -20.97 -16.85
C GLY A 139 -4.23 -19.50 -16.92
N LEU A 140 -4.42 -18.72 -15.84
CA LEU A 140 -3.94 -17.35 -15.77
C LEU A 140 -2.45 -17.33 -15.40
N GLN A 141 -1.62 -16.65 -16.17
CA GLN A 141 -0.24 -16.41 -15.78
C GLN A 141 -0.16 -15.22 -14.81
N VAL A 142 0.59 -15.37 -13.73
CA VAL A 142 0.80 -14.30 -12.74
C VAL A 142 2.29 -13.99 -12.63
N ILE A 143 2.66 -12.75 -12.95
CA ILE A 143 4.03 -12.24 -12.89
C ILE A 143 4.09 -11.15 -11.82
N VAL A 144 5.01 -11.26 -10.87
CA VAL A 144 5.23 -10.19 -9.89
C VAL A 144 6.06 -9.07 -10.50
N LEU A 145 5.61 -7.82 -10.30
CA LEU A 145 6.38 -6.61 -10.57
C LEU A 145 6.91 -6.05 -9.25
N GLY A 146 8.12 -6.46 -8.88
CA GLY A 146 8.78 -6.01 -7.65
C GLY A 146 9.41 -4.62 -7.81
N VAL A 147 9.33 -3.78 -6.78
CA VAL A 147 10.10 -2.53 -6.78
C VAL A 147 11.58 -2.87 -6.55
N PRO A 148 12.53 -2.34 -7.35
CA PRO A 148 13.94 -2.64 -7.17
C PRO A 148 14.51 -1.99 -5.90
N THR A 149 15.45 -2.66 -5.25
CA THR A 149 16.36 -2.04 -4.29
C THR A 149 17.48 -1.29 -5.01
N VAL A 150 18.31 -0.55 -4.25
CA VAL A 150 19.52 0.11 -4.79
C VAL A 150 20.47 -0.91 -5.46
N ASP A 151 20.51 -2.15 -4.96
CA ASP A 151 21.32 -3.24 -5.50
C ASP A 151 20.65 -4.00 -6.66
N GLY A 152 19.48 -3.56 -7.13
CA GLY A 152 18.77 -4.18 -8.24
C GLY A 152 18.09 -5.51 -7.90
N ARG A 153 17.79 -5.76 -6.62
CA ARG A 153 17.00 -6.94 -6.18
C ARG A 153 15.53 -6.55 -5.94
N PRO A 154 14.57 -7.48 -5.99
CA PRO A 154 13.19 -7.17 -5.59
C PRO A 154 13.13 -6.81 -4.11
N HIS A 155 12.54 -5.66 -3.80
CA HIS A 155 12.34 -5.20 -2.43
C HIS A 155 11.11 -5.87 -1.81
N GLY A 156 11.29 -6.55 -0.68
CA GLY A 156 10.19 -6.98 0.19
C GLY A 156 9.19 -7.94 -0.43
N VAL A 157 9.60 -8.76 -1.40
CA VAL A 157 8.74 -9.82 -1.96
C VAL A 157 8.97 -11.11 -1.18
N ALA A 158 7.92 -11.67 -0.58
CA ALA A 158 8.00 -12.90 0.22
C ALA A 158 8.49 -14.10 -0.60
N ARG A 159 9.21 -15.01 0.05
CA ARG A 159 9.85 -16.15 -0.63
C ARG A 159 8.83 -17.15 -1.18
N HIS A 160 7.74 -17.42 -0.47
CA HIS A 160 6.74 -18.37 -0.97
C HIS A 160 5.99 -17.76 -2.16
N LEU A 161 5.65 -16.46 -2.10
CA LEU A 161 5.10 -15.76 -3.25
C LEU A 161 6.03 -15.85 -4.48
N GLN A 162 7.34 -15.64 -4.32
CA GLN A 162 8.31 -15.79 -5.43
C GLN A 162 8.34 -17.19 -6.03
N GLN A 163 8.07 -18.22 -5.21
CA GLN A 163 8.05 -19.62 -5.66
C GLN A 163 6.75 -20.00 -6.36
N ALA A 164 5.63 -19.36 -6.02
CA ALA A 164 4.32 -19.66 -6.57
C ALA A 164 4.06 -18.96 -7.92
N VAL A 165 4.60 -17.77 -8.13
CA VAL A 165 4.34 -16.97 -9.35
C VAL A 165 5.07 -17.53 -10.57
N ASP A 166 4.53 -17.30 -11.77
CA ASP A 166 5.14 -17.76 -13.04
C ASP A 166 6.45 -17.02 -13.36
N GLY A 167 6.61 -15.81 -12.82
CA GLY A 167 7.79 -15.01 -13.02
C GLY A 167 7.86 -13.83 -12.05
N LEU A 168 9.06 -13.27 -11.93
CA LEU A 168 9.31 -12.04 -11.20
C LEU A 168 10.12 -11.11 -12.10
N GLU A 169 9.58 -9.92 -12.32
CA GLU A 169 10.23 -8.82 -13.02
C GLU A 169 10.34 -7.61 -12.08
N LEU A 170 11.24 -6.69 -12.39
CA LEU A 170 11.41 -5.47 -11.62
C LEU A 170 10.72 -4.31 -12.32
N ILE A 171 10.06 -3.46 -11.53
CA ILE A 171 9.57 -2.17 -12.02
C ILE A 171 10.78 -1.36 -12.50
N GLU A 172 10.67 -0.81 -13.71
CA GLU A 172 11.74 -0.02 -14.29
C GLU A 172 12.09 1.16 -13.38
N ARG A 173 13.39 1.33 -13.08
CA ARG A 173 13.84 2.39 -12.18
C ARG A 173 13.45 3.78 -12.69
N ALA A 174 13.41 3.97 -14.02
CA ALA A 174 12.94 5.20 -14.64
C ALA A 174 11.47 5.53 -14.33
N VAL A 175 10.61 4.52 -14.16
CA VAL A 175 9.20 4.71 -13.77
C VAL A 175 9.11 5.24 -12.34
N ILE A 176 9.91 4.70 -11.41
CA ILE A 176 9.94 5.15 -10.02
C ILE A 176 10.61 6.53 -9.90
N ASP A 177 11.80 6.71 -10.46
CA ASP A 177 12.57 7.96 -10.40
C ASP A 177 11.81 9.14 -11.06
N GLY A 178 11.02 8.86 -12.10
CA GLY A 178 10.18 9.85 -12.76
C GLY A 178 8.96 10.29 -11.94
N ALA A 179 8.42 9.40 -11.09
CA ALA A 179 7.16 9.62 -10.40
C ALA A 179 7.30 9.86 -8.88
N VAL A 180 8.39 9.44 -8.25
CA VAL A 180 8.58 9.49 -6.79
C VAL A 180 9.77 10.36 -6.44
N ARG A 181 9.58 11.33 -5.54
CA ARG A 181 10.62 12.26 -5.09
C ARG A 181 10.65 12.36 -3.56
N PRO A 182 11.80 12.60 -2.92
CA PRO A 182 11.83 12.91 -1.48
C PRO A 182 10.96 14.12 -1.15
N ALA A 183 10.27 14.08 -0.01
CA ALA A 183 9.44 15.19 0.48
C ALA A 183 10.25 16.34 1.10
N GLY A 184 11.58 16.17 1.27
CA GLY A 184 12.47 17.19 1.81
C GLY A 184 12.78 18.30 0.80
N ILE A 185 12.47 19.54 1.19
CA ILE A 185 12.73 20.87 0.57
C ILE A 185 12.71 20.90 -0.98
N PRO A 186 11.78 21.64 -1.61
CA PRO A 186 11.89 21.97 -3.02
C PRO A 186 13.25 22.63 -3.25
N GLU A 187 14.06 22.07 -4.14
CA GLU A 187 15.31 22.68 -4.60
C GLU A 187 14.98 23.90 -5.48
N THR A 188 14.30 24.91 -4.92
CA THR A 188 14.20 26.27 -5.45
C THR A 188 15.10 27.15 -4.62
N LEU A 189 16.36 26.75 -4.48
CA LEU A 189 17.44 27.72 -4.46
C LEU A 189 17.64 28.11 -5.93
N PRO A 190 17.40 29.37 -6.32
CA PRO A 190 17.97 29.82 -7.57
C PRO A 190 19.48 29.60 -7.44
N LYS A 191 20.04 28.72 -8.28
CA LYS A 191 21.48 28.71 -8.53
C LYS A 191 21.84 30.17 -8.73
N ALA A 192 22.69 30.72 -7.87
CA ALA A 192 23.28 32.03 -8.05
C ALA A 192 24.11 31.97 -9.33
N GLY A 193 23.42 32.12 -10.46
CA GLY A 193 24.00 32.39 -11.75
C GLY A 193 24.59 33.78 -11.65
N ARG A 194 25.91 33.83 -11.61
CA ARG A 194 26.66 34.98 -12.10
C ARG A 194 26.07 35.38 -13.44
N THR A 195 25.44 36.55 -13.47
CA THR A 195 25.33 37.36 -14.68
C THR A 195 25.68 38.78 -14.26
N ASP A 196 26.91 39.11 -14.59
CA ASP A 196 27.41 40.38 -15.08
C ASP A 196 26.52 41.61 -14.88
N THR A 197 27.15 42.57 -14.21
CA THR A 197 26.91 44.00 -14.33
C THR A 197 26.66 44.42 -15.78
N ASP A 198 25.46 44.88 -16.11
CA ASP A 198 25.29 46.16 -16.83
C ASP A 198 23.82 46.64 -16.88
N ALA A 199 23.69 47.97 -17.02
CA ALA A 199 22.51 48.72 -17.45
C ALA A 199 21.35 49.00 -16.46
N LEU A 200 21.57 50.01 -15.62
CA LEU A 200 20.53 50.93 -15.14
C LEU A 200 20.43 52.12 -16.11
N ALA A 201 19.31 52.31 -16.80
CA ALA A 201 18.85 53.64 -17.23
C ALA A 201 17.42 53.66 -17.81
N ARG A 202 16.58 54.43 -17.10
CA ARG A 202 15.48 55.30 -17.56
C ARG A 202 14.12 54.69 -17.87
N GLY A 203 13.16 55.10 -17.04
CA GLY A 203 11.73 55.04 -17.35
C GLY A 203 11.25 56.29 -18.08
N ASP A 204 10.02 56.20 -18.57
CA ASP A 204 9.06 57.30 -18.65
C ASP A 204 7.65 56.70 -18.83
N GLY A 205 6.64 57.32 -18.21
CA GLY A 205 5.21 56.95 -18.34
C GLY A 205 4.61 57.38 -19.70
N PRO A 206 3.27 57.43 -19.91
CA PRO A 206 2.22 57.70 -18.89
C PRO A 206 0.85 56.94 -19.04
N HIS A 207 0.02 57.01 -17.99
CA HIS A 207 -1.46 56.82 -17.98
C HIS A 207 -2.19 58.01 -18.67
N PRO A 208 -3.52 58.06 -19.00
CA PRO A 208 -4.71 57.53 -18.28
C PRO A 208 -5.86 56.98 -19.20
N VAL A 209 -7.03 56.49 -18.75
CA VAL A 209 -8.30 57.23 -18.47
C VAL A 209 -9.37 56.26 -17.92
N ALA A 210 -10.29 56.80 -17.10
CA ALA A 210 -11.26 56.16 -16.23
C ALA A 210 -12.62 55.72 -16.86
N THR A 211 -13.24 54.72 -16.21
CA THR A 211 -14.66 54.33 -15.94
C THR A 211 -15.84 55.06 -16.62
N PRO A 212 -17.00 54.39 -16.91
CA PRO A 212 -18.04 54.12 -15.87
C PRO A 212 -18.88 52.81 -15.99
N LYS A 213 -19.49 52.43 -14.86
CA LYS A 213 -20.58 51.43 -14.57
C LYS A 213 -21.96 52.16 -14.62
N PRO A 214 -23.17 51.59 -14.35
CA PRO A 214 -23.85 50.25 -14.40
C PRO A 214 -25.08 50.26 -15.39
N PRO A 215 -26.13 49.35 -15.41
CA PRO A 215 -26.67 48.44 -14.37
C PRO A 215 -27.18 47.03 -14.79
N LEU A 216 -27.67 46.31 -13.75
CA LEU A 216 -28.24 44.95 -13.68
C LEU A 216 -29.35 44.62 -14.70
N PRO A 217 -29.62 43.31 -14.91
CA PRO A 217 -30.99 42.85 -14.70
C PRO A 217 -31.16 41.56 -13.89
N THR A 218 -32.40 41.47 -13.42
CA THR A 218 -33.09 40.60 -12.46
C THR A 218 -33.30 39.15 -12.91
N MET A 219 -33.50 38.30 -11.90
CA MET A 219 -33.87 36.89 -11.89
C MET A 219 -35.06 36.50 -12.78
N SER A 220 -35.08 35.23 -13.20
CA SER A 220 -36.32 34.44 -13.37
C SER A 220 -36.06 32.94 -13.11
N PRO A 221 -37.08 32.17 -12.70
CA PRO A 221 -36.90 30.98 -11.87
C PRO A 221 -36.98 29.64 -12.62
N ARG A 222 -36.43 28.63 -11.94
CA ARG A 222 -36.39 27.20 -12.27
C ARG A 222 -37.80 26.56 -12.26
N PRO A 223 -38.20 25.77 -13.26
CA PRO A 223 -39.42 24.99 -13.19
C PRO A 223 -39.23 23.69 -12.39
N ALA A 224 -40.26 23.34 -11.65
CA ALA A 224 -40.39 22.19 -10.77
C ALA A 224 -40.64 20.88 -11.54
N SER A 225 -40.06 19.79 -11.05
CA SER A 225 -40.40 18.41 -11.45
C SER A 225 -41.66 17.93 -10.70
N PRO A 226 -42.59 17.21 -11.36
CA PRO A 226 -43.80 16.70 -10.73
C PRO A 226 -43.56 15.41 -9.94
N GLY A 227 -44.44 15.19 -8.97
CA GLY A 227 -44.31 14.24 -7.86
C GLY A 227 -44.45 12.76 -8.22
N VAL A 228 -43.91 11.94 -7.31
CA VAL A 228 -44.06 10.49 -7.29
C VAL A 228 -45.06 10.14 -6.20
N ASP A 229 -46.18 9.56 -6.64
CA ASP A 229 -47.26 9.06 -5.80
C ASP A 229 -46.91 7.68 -5.18
N ARG A 230 -47.59 7.40 -4.07
CA ARG A 230 -47.28 6.33 -3.09
C ARG A 230 -47.77 4.92 -3.49
N GLY A 231 -46.89 3.93 -3.27
CA GLY A 231 -47.18 2.58 -2.71
C GLY A 231 -47.87 1.53 -3.61
N PRO A 232 -47.87 0.22 -3.24
CA PRO A 232 -47.61 -0.34 -1.90
C PRO A 232 -46.61 -1.53 -1.80
N SER A 233 -46.08 -1.68 -0.58
CA SER A 233 -45.61 -2.84 0.20
C SER A 233 -45.27 -4.23 -0.41
N ALA A 234 -44.01 -4.63 -0.14
CA ALA A 234 -43.50 -5.88 0.48
C ALA A 234 -43.68 -7.25 -0.25
N PRO A 235 -42.71 -8.19 -0.18
CA PRO A 235 -42.31 -8.80 1.10
C PRO A 235 -40.80 -8.97 1.36
N LYS A 236 -40.53 -9.09 2.67
CA LYS A 236 -39.26 -9.28 3.39
C LYS A 236 -38.63 -10.67 3.11
N PRO A 237 -37.30 -10.80 2.92
CA PRO A 237 -36.65 -12.11 2.87
C PRO A 237 -36.47 -12.69 4.29
N ALA A 238 -36.85 -13.95 4.47
CA ALA A 238 -36.67 -14.70 5.71
C ALA A 238 -35.21 -15.20 5.87
N PRO A 239 -34.70 -15.36 7.11
CA PRO A 239 -33.35 -15.85 7.38
C PRO A 239 -33.23 -17.38 7.22
N PRO A 240 -32.01 -17.91 6.97
CA PRO A 240 -31.79 -19.34 6.76
C PRO A 240 -31.87 -20.14 8.08
N PRO A 241 -32.32 -21.42 8.05
CA PRO A 241 -32.39 -22.25 9.24
C PRO A 241 -31.02 -22.82 9.65
N ALA A 242 -30.79 -22.82 10.97
CA ALA A 242 -29.67 -23.46 11.66
C ALA A 242 -29.74 -25.02 11.59
N PRO A 243 -28.61 -25.73 11.77
CA PRO A 243 -28.52 -27.17 11.53
C PRO A 243 -29.22 -28.03 12.59
N ARG A 244 -29.79 -29.14 12.13
CA ARG A 244 -30.47 -30.16 12.94
C ARG A 244 -29.47 -31.04 13.69
N THR A 245 -29.68 -31.17 14.99
CA THR A 245 -29.09 -32.19 15.87
C THR A 245 -29.54 -33.60 15.48
N PRO A 246 -28.65 -34.62 15.47
CA PRO A 246 -29.08 -36.00 15.58
C PRO A 246 -29.19 -36.43 17.05
N VAL A 247 -30.28 -37.13 17.34
CA VAL A 247 -30.57 -37.87 18.57
C VAL A 247 -29.72 -39.14 18.68
N THR A 248 -29.32 -39.42 19.91
CA THR A 248 -28.67 -40.61 20.47
C THR A 248 -29.42 -41.92 20.24
N SER A 249 -28.66 -42.98 19.93
CA SER A 249 -28.92 -44.35 20.40
C SER A 249 -27.61 -45.01 20.83
N ALA A 250 -27.60 -45.42 22.10
CA ALA A 250 -26.67 -46.32 22.79
C ALA A 250 -26.65 -47.73 22.14
N ALA A 251 -25.77 -48.69 22.42
CA ALA A 251 -24.45 -48.80 23.04
C ALA A 251 -24.03 -50.26 22.81
N THR A 252 -22.75 -50.53 22.54
CA THR A 252 -22.12 -51.81 22.92
C THR A 252 -20.66 -51.52 23.25
N ALA A 253 -20.29 -51.78 24.50
CA ALA A 253 -18.97 -51.59 25.06
C ALA A 253 -18.10 -52.82 24.82
N THR A 254 -16.84 -52.62 24.39
CA THR A 254 -15.72 -53.47 24.85
C THR A 254 -14.36 -52.80 24.68
N ALA A 255 -13.56 -52.93 25.75
CA ALA A 255 -12.10 -53.04 25.81
C ALA A 255 -11.21 -51.82 25.48
N THR A 256 -10.69 -51.27 26.57
CA THR A 256 -9.57 -50.34 26.73
C THR A 256 -8.26 -50.92 26.18
N ALA A 257 -7.62 -50.22 25.25
CA ALA A 257 -6.20 -50.37 24.93
C ALA A 257 -5.59 -48.99 24.71
N THR A 258 -4.85 -48.51 25.70
CA THR A 258 -4.08 -47.26 25.67
C THR A 258 -2.88 -47.43 24.74
N ALA A 259 -3.00 -47.00 23.49
CA ALA A 259 -1.87 -46.80 22.61
C ALA A 259 -1.29 -45.40 22.86
N SER A 260 -0.24 -45.33 23.69
CA SER A 260 0.62 -44.16 23.78
C SER A 260 1.48 -44.08 22.52
N VAL A 261 1.24 -43.08 21.67
CA VAL A 261 2.13 -42.74 20.57
C VAL A 261 3.39 -42.12 21.18
N ALA A 262 4.48 -42.89 21.21
CA ALA A 262 5.80 -42.42 21.63
C ALA A 262 6.48 -41.71 20.46
N TRP A 263 6.78 -40.42 20.62
CA TRP A 263 7.63 -39.68 19.70
C TRP A 263 9.08 -39.96 20.11
N SER A 264 9.79 -40.79 19.32
CA SER A 264 11.23 -40.98 19.48
C SER A 264 11.96 -39.86 18.74
N SER A 265 12.44 -38.85 19.48
CA SER A 265 13.42 -37.89 18.98
C SER A 265 14.83 -38.35 19.35
N GLU A 266 15.42 -39.20 18.51
CA GLU A 266 16.88 -39.35 18.45
C GLU A 266 17.36 -38.93 17.06
N GLY A 267 17.43 -37.61 16.93
CA GLY A 267 18.17 -36.91 15.89
C GLY A 267 18.84 -35.74 16.58
N GLY A 268 19.93 -36.01 17.30
CA GLY A 268 20.78 -35.02 17.93
C GLY A 268 21.47 -34.15 16.88
N GLY A 269 20.73 -33.18 16.36
CA GLY A 269 21.27 -31.97 15.76
C GLY A 269 20.97 -30.85 16.73
N SER A 270 21.97 -30.44 17.49
CA SER A 270 21.93 -29.23 18.30
C SER A 270 21.66 -28.04 17.36
N LEU A 271 20.40 -27.68 17.16
CA LEU A 271 20.05 -26.32 16.81
C LEU A 271 20.34 -25.52 18.08
N GLN A 272 21.55 -24.96 18.14
CA GLN A 272 21.76 -23.73 18.88
C GLN A 272 20.71 -22.74 18.35
N GLY A 273 19.57 -22.65 19.06
CA GLY A 273 18.73 -21.48 19.05
C GLY A 273 19.53 -20.36 19.70
N GLY A 274 20.49 -19.83 18.95
CA GLY A 274 21.19 -18.62 19.30
C GLY A 274 20.15 -17.54 19.47
N ASN A 275 20.23 -16.86 20.61
CA ASN A 275 19.53 -15.64 20.92
C ASN A 275 20.03 -14.53 19.98
N GLU A 276 19.85 -14.67 18.66
CA GLU A 276 20.17 -13.64 17.65
C GLU A 276 19.11 -12.55 17.75
N SER A 277 19.14 -11.85 18.89
CA SER A 277 18.58 -10.51 18.99
C SER A 277 19.22 -9.70 17.86
N ALA A 278 18.40 -9.02 17.08
CA ALA A 278 18.88 -8.12 16.04
C ALA A 278 20.00 -7.24 16.61
N PRO A 279 21.14 -7.09 15.92
CA PRO A 279 22.27 -6.34 16.45
C PRO A 279 21.80 -4.93 16.86
N PRO A 280 22.10 -4.46 18.09
CA PRO A 280 21.57 -3.20 18.60
C PRO A 280 21.94 -2.01 17.71
N GLU A 281 23.10 -2.06 17.06
CA GLU A 281 23.54 -1.08 16.07
C GLU A 281 22.57 -0.97 14.88
N LEU A 282 22.02 -2.09 14.41
CA LEU A 282 21.08 -2.10 13.29
C LEU A 282 19.74 -1.48 13.69
N ILE A 283 19.27 -1.77 14.91
CA ILE A 283 18.08 -1.16 15.50
C ILE A 283 18.25 0.36 15.56
N GLU A 284 19.38 0.84 16.09
CA GLU A 284 19.68 2.28 16.16
C GLU A 284 19.74 2.94 14.78
N GLN A 285 20.37 2.29 13.79
CA GLN A 285 20.44 2.81 12.42
C GLN A 285 19.06 2.91 11.75
N VAL A 286 18.20 1.89 11.92
CA VAL A 286 16.83 1.91 11.39
C VAL A 286 16.03 3.03 12.04
N VAL A 287 16.08 3.13 13.37
CA VAL A 287 15.41 4.21 14.10
C VAL A 287 15.89 5.58 13.63
N ALA A 288 17.20 5.79 13.51
CA ALA A 288 17.76 7.05 13.05
C ALA A 288 17.28 7.42 11.64
N GLN A 289 17.22 6.43 10.73
CA GLN A 289 16.74 6.63 9.36
C GLN A 289 15.26 7.03 9.33
N VAL A 290 14.40 6.29 10.04
CA VAL A 290 12.95 6.56 10.11
C VAL A 290 12.68 7.93 10.75
N VAL A 291 13.37 8.26 11.84
CA VAL A 291 13.25 9.55 12.52
C VAL A 291 13.71 10.70 11.62
N SER A 292 14.79 10.52 10.86
CA SER A 292 15.28 11.51 9.90
C SER A 292 14.27 11.75 8.77
N GLY A 293 13.74 10.67 8.17
CA GLY A 293 12.71 10.76 7.13
C GLY A 293 11.40 11.37 7.64
N TRP A 294 11.02 11.07 8.89
CA TRP A 294 9.89 11.72 9.53
C TRP A 294 10.13 13.21 9.75
N ARG A 295 11.29 13.60 10.28
CA ARG A 295 11.63 15.03 10.48
C ARG A 295 11.59 15.82 9.18
N ALA A 296 12.04 15.25 8.07
CA ALA A 296 12.00 15.89 6.77
C ALA A 296 10.57 16.18 6.28
N SER A 297 9.57 15.42 6.76
CA SER A 297 8.16 15.54 6.38
C SER A 297 7.25 16.11 7.49
N ALA A 298 7.79 16.29 8.71
CA ALA A 298 7.02 16.71 9.88
C ALA A 298 6.76 18.22 9.90
N LYS A 299 5.58 18.61 10.40
CA LYS A 299 5.24 20.00 10.71
C LYS A 299 5.81 20.41 12.07
N PRO A 300 5.97 21.73 12.34
CA PRO A 300 6.57 22.21 13.59
C PRO A 300 5.90 21.71 14.88
N ASN A 301 4.59 21.43 14.85
CA ASN A 301 3.83 20.96 16.02
C ASN A 301 3.79 19.43 16.16
N ASP A 302 4.21 18.69 15.14
CA ASP A 302 4.07 17.22 15.12
C ASP A 302 4.96 16.55 16.17
N LEU A 303 6.11 17.16 16.51
CA LEU A 303 6.99 16.66 17.57
C LEU A 303 6.44 16.87 18.97
N ALA A 304 5.72 17.99 19.20
CA ALA A 304 5.03 18.21 20.46
C ALA A 304 3.88 17.21 20.62
N GLN A 305 3.10 16.98 19.56
CA GLN A 305 2.00 16.01 19.57
C GLN A 305 2.52 14.58 19.77
N LEU A 306 3.56 14.16 19.04
CA LEU A 306 4.16 12.84 19.18
C LEU A 306 4.61 12.56 20.62
N ARG A 307 5.14 13.56 21.33
CA ARG A 307 5.53 13.43 22.74
C ARG A 307 4.34 13.32 23.68
N GLN A 308 3.23 13.99 23.39
CA GLN A 308 2.00 13.90 24.20
C GLN A 308 1.34 12.53 24.10
N ASP A 309 1.46 11.87 22.95
CA ASP A 309 0.83 10.57 22.69
C ASP A 309 1.61 9.38 23.31
N ARG A 310 2.72 9.64 24.04
CA ARG A 310 3.50 8.60 24.74
C ARG A 310 2.61 7.84 25.73
N PRO A 311 2.65 6.49 25.75
CA PRO A 311 3.63 5.60 25.11
C PRO A 311 3.26 5.09 23.71
N MET A 312 2.19 5.57 23.08
CA MET A 312 1.74 5.06 21.78
C MET A 312 2.53 5.68 20.62
N ILE A 313 3.09 4.83 19.76
CA ILE A 313 3.73 5.24 18.51
C ILE A 313 2.66 5.26 17.42
N PRO A 314 2.56 6.31 16.60
CA PRO A 314 1.65 6.33 15.45
C PRO A 314 1.87 5.11 14.54
N ASN A 315 0.78 4.46 14.11
CA ASN A 315 0.82 3.20 13.35
C ASN A 315 1.72 3.25 12.10
N GLU A 316 1.77 4.38 11.40
CA GLU A 316 2.64 4.54 10.22
C GLU A 316 4.13 4.45 10.58
N LEU A 317 4.53 5.04 11.71
CA LEU A 317 5.91 5.00 12.21
C LEU A 317 6.27 3.60 12.70
N ASP A 318 5.39 2.98 13.50
CA ASP A 318 5.62 1.62 14.00
C ASP A 318 5.76 0.63 12.82
N ARG A 319 4.89 0.74 11.80
CA ARG A 319 4.99 -0.07 10.58
C ARG A 319 6.31 0.17 9.83
N ALA A 320 6.73 1.42 9.65
CA ALA A 320 7.97 1.73 8.95
C ALA A 320 9.20 1.18 9.70
N LEU A 321 9.23 1.32 11.02
CA LEU A 321 10.29 0.75 11.87
C LEU A 321 10.38 -0.77 11.70
N LEU A 322 9.25 -1.47 11.81
CA LEU A 322 9.21 -2.93 11.69
C LEU A 322 9.60 -3.41 10.30
N LEU A 323 9.11 -2.75 9.24
CA LEU A 323 9.39 -3.12 7.85
C LEU A 323 10.84 -2.83 7.45
N ASP A 324 11.39 -1.69 7.88
CA ASP A 324 12.78 -1.33 7.59
C ASP A 324 13.74 -2.27 8.33
N LEU A 325 13.41 -2.69 9.55
CA LEU A 325 14.20 -3.65 10.31
C LEU A 325 14.13 -5.06 9.71
N SER A 326 12.93 -5.57 9.43
CA SER A 326 12.74 -6.90 8.84
C SER A 326 13.45 -7.01 7.50
N SER A 327 13.36 -5.97 6.65
CA SER A 327 14.05 -5.93 5.36
C SER A 327 15.57 -5.96 5.48
N ARG A 328 16.16 -5.39 6.54
CA ARG A 328 17.62 -5.39 6.72
C ARG A 328 18.14 -6.70 7.32
N ILE A 329 17.38 -7.31 8.21
CA ILE A 329 17.71 -8.62 8.79
C ILE A 329 17.49 -9.73 7.76
N GLY A 330 16.55 -9.55 6.84
CA GLY A 330 16.13 -10.58 5.91
C GLY A 330 15.16 -11.59 6.53
N ASP A 331 14.64 -11.30 7.72
CA ASP A 331 13.62 -12.09 8.41
C ASP A 331 12.32 -11.30 8.52
N TYR A 332 11.24 -11.87 8.00
CA TYR A 332 9.90 -11.30 8.04
C TYR A 332 9.27 -11.41 9.44
N TYR A 333 9.71 -12.38 10.25
CA TYR A 333 9.19 -12.64 11.58
C TYR A 333 10.12 -12.05 12.65
N LEU A 334 9.79 -10.84 13.10
CA LEU A 334 10.48 -10.23 14.24
C LEU A 334 9.96 -10.79 15.57
N GLU A 335 10.85 -11.26 16.43
CA GLU A 335 10.51 -11.66 17.80
C GLU A 335 9.96 -10.48 18.64
N ASP A 336 9.10 -10.78 19.61
CA ASP A 336 8.47 -9.75 20.44
C ASP A 336 9.47 -8.91 21.24
N SER A 337 10.59 -9.51 21.67
CA SER A 337 11.69 -8.80 22.33
C SER A 337 12.29 -7.72 21.42
N VAL A 338 12.59 -8.07 20.17
CA VAL A 338 13.15 -7.15 19.16
C VAL A 338 12.19 -6.02 18.86
N ARG A 339 10.88 -6.30 18.77
CA ARG A 339 9.86 -5.26 18.59
C ARG A 339 9.84 -4.29 19.78
N HIS A 340 9.94 -4.77 21.01
CA HIS A 340 10.00 -3.91 22.19
C HIS A 340 11.28 -3.07 22.25
N ASP A 341 12.43 -3.64 21.90
CA ASP A 341 13.70 -2.92 21.87
C ASP A 341 13.71 -1.84 20.79
N LEU A 342 13.15 -2.12 19.61
CA LEU A 342 12.98 -1.14 18.53
C LEU A 342 12.11 0.05 18.96
N ARG A 343 10.98 -0.22 19.64
CA ARG A 343 10.10 0.84 20.16
C ARG A 343 10.75 1.65 21.27
N ARG A 344 11.57 1.02 22.12
CA ARG A 344 12.35 1.71 23.16
C ARG A 344 13.38 2.64 22.53
N ALA A 345 14.19 2.13 21.60
CA ALA A 345 15.19 2.89 20.88
C ALA A 345 14.59 4.07 20.10
N PHE A 346 13.39 3.89 19.54
CA PHE A 346 12.64 4.99 18.92
C PHE A 346 12.38 6.15 19.89
N TRP A 347 11.84 5.87 21.08
CA TRP A 347 11.57 6.93 22.06
C TRP A 347 12.87 7.58 22.57
N GLU A 348 13.94 6.81 22.77
CA GLU A 348 15.25 7.35 23.12
C GLU A 348 15.80 8.28 22.02
N ALA A 349 15.63 7.91 20.74
CA ALA A 349 15.97 8.78 19.63
C ALA A 349 15.15 10.07 19.64
N VAL A 350 13.83 10.00 19.86
CA VAL A 350 12.93 11.18 19.95
C VAL A 350 13.26 12.09 21.14
N ASP A 351 13.73 11.53 22.26
CA ASP A 351 14.15 12.29 23.42
C ASP A 351 15.47 13.06 23.14
N ARG A 352 16.37 12.48 22.34
CA ARG A 352 17.61 13.13 21.85
C ARG A 352 17.39 14.26 20.84
N LEU A 353 16.18 14.40 20.28
CA LEU A 353 15.81 15.44 19.31
C LEU A 353 15.56 16.83 19.96
N SER A 354 15.92 17.00 21.23
CA SER A 354 15.70 18.21 22.04
C SER A 354 16.52 19.41 21.59
#